data_AF-A0A258IP70-F1
#
_entry.id   AF-A0A258IP70-F1
#
_cell.length_a   1.000
_cell.length_b   1.000
_cell.length_c   1.000
_cell.angle_alpha   90.00
_cell.angle_beta   90.00
_cell.angle_gamma   90.00
#
_symmetry.space_group_name_H-M   'P 1'
#
loop_
_entity.id
_entity.type
_entity.pdbx_description
1 polymer ?
#
loop_
_entity_poly.entity_id
_entity_poly.type
_entity_poly.pdbx_seq_one_letter_code
_entity_poly.pdbx_strand_id
1 'polypeptide(L)'
;MLWGVLGPGSLHVERRTRGLGLGGAVRYFNEVAVPGMGGVWFAKPLFLSLLGIQIAEDSGVSKITAANAVEALACCLAFGRNGWQRDDHLVGRRKLAGVESLTFKVLGRPGTYVPQPMRMATTSALPALGLVEPGVSRFNTMCLSHVGRRFLQETSKNHRPYNTDLINYLCDWQEGRSKPPENSDKLADALSPLLPLPREALDILRDQVFGFDTDVSRRSVSRRRAVRDWLAAGASEEWTSRPACISPEHWLELEAGARFFALRETCLALLDGIEGQIASRNGHFDPAAALPEPIETQIHEVKRRAKAFLDIKLPGADSGVSSARELAGVLNGDPETGLVALVERDGRTLTTDGRLIRPGPVFRGNGTGHGEMSQSEEPGEVVAEEGDSVPHNAAELPPLPAHISPRIGNFFNMINDLKSQGKNAHG
;
A
#
# COMPACT_ATOMS: atom_id res chain seq x y z
N MET A 1 -37.62 1.06 -38.68
CA MET A 1 -37.28 0.91 -37.24
C MET A 1 -36.13 -0.08 -37.15
N LEU A 2 -35.00 0.32 -36.57
CA LEU A 2 -33.86 -0.57 -36.37
C LEU A 2 -33.64 -0.73 -34.86
N TRP A 3 -34.21 -1.77 -34.27
CA TRP A 3 -33.91 -2.13 -32.88
C TRP A 3 -32.56 -2.86 -32.86
N GLY A 4 -31.49 -2.09 -32.72
CA GLY A 4 -30.15 -2.64 -32.55
C GLY A 4 -30.04 -3.30 -31.17
N VAL A 5 -29.85 -4.61 -31.14
CA VAL A 5 -29.41 -5.31 -29.92
C VAL A 5 -27.99 -4.81 -29.63
N LEU A 6 -27.81 -4.11 -28.52
CA LEU A 6 -26.49 -3.82 -27.98
C LEU A 6 -25.79 -5.16 -27.74
N GLY A 7 -24.63 -5.36 -28.38
CA GLY A 7 -23.76 -6.48 -28.05
C GLY A 7 -23.32 -6.42 -26.58
N PRO A 8 -22.70 -7.48 -26.04
CA PRO A 8 -22.22 -7.52 -24.66
C PRO A 8 -21.00 -6.61 -24.49
N GLY A 9 -21.20 -5.30 -24.57
CA GLY A 9 -20.27 -4.32 -24.03
C GLY A 9 -20.18 -4.55 -22.53
N SER A 10 -18.97 -4.76 -22.04
CA SER A 10 -18.71 -4.77 -20.61
C SER A 10 -19.18 -3.44 -20.03
N LEU A 11 -20.22 -3.48 -19.20
CA LEU A 11 -20.54 -2.35 -18.34
C LEU A 11 -19.30 -2.11 -17.48
N HIS A 12 -18.62 -0.99 -17.69
CA HIS A 12 -17.53 -0.58 -16.81
C HIS A 12 -18.09 -0.40 -15.40
N VAL A 13 -17.86 -1.39 -14.55
CA VAL A 13 -18.22 -1.32 -13.13
C VAL A 13 -17.26 -0.31 -12.49
N GLU A 14 -17.69 0.94 -12.45
CA GLU A 14 -16.94 2.02 -11.84
C GLU A 14 -16.71 1.72 -10.35
N ARG A 15 -15.46 1.88 -9.90
CA ARG A 15 -15.07 1.60 -8.52
C ARG A 15 -15.30 2.84 -7.64
N ARG A 16 -15.93 2.63 -6.48
CA ARG A 16 -16.10 3.65 -5.40
C ARG A 16 -14.75 3.92 -4.72
N THR A 17 -13.88 4.67 -5.41
CA THR A 17 -12.56 5.10 -4.92
C THR A 17 -12.48 6.62 -4.87
N ARG A 18 -12.47 7.21 -3.67
CA ARG A 18 -12.34 8.67 -3.46
C ARG A 18 -10.87 9.08 -3.36
N GLY A 19 -10.19 9.19 -4.50
CA GLY A 19 -8.80 9.65 -4.58
C GLY A 19 -8.62 11.17 -4.43
N LEU A 20 -9.67 11.97 -4.70
CA LEU A 20 -9.67 13.44 -4.76
C LEU A 20 -8.62 14.05 -5.72
N GLY A 21 -8.03 13.23 -6.60
CA GLY A 21 -6.84 13.62 -7.38
C GLY A 21 -5.62 13.96 -6.51
N LEU A 22 -5.55 13.48 -5.26
CA LEU A 22 -4.48 13.81 -4.30
C LEU A 22 -3.39 12.73 -4.20
N GLY A 23 -3.45 11.67 -5.03
CA GLY A 23 -2.50 10.56 -5.02
C GLY A 23 -1.03 10.94 -5.28
N GLY A 24 -0.76 12.14 -5.83
CA GLY A 24 0.60 12.69 -5.91
C GLY A 24 1.13 13.14 -4.54
N ALA A 25 0.35 13.96 -3.81
CA ALA A 25 0.70 14.39 -2.45
C ALA A 25 0.79 13.21 -1.47
N VAL A 26 -0.12 12.22 -1.56
CA VAL A 26 -0.03 10.99 -0.75
C VAL A 26 1.31 10.29 -0.95
N ARG A 27 1.71 10.05 -2.21
CA ARG A 27 3.01 9.43 -2.54
C ARG A 27 4.19 10.27 -2.06
N TYR A 28 4.14 11.60 -2.23
CA TYR A 28 5.19 12.50 -1.74
C TYR A 28 5.37 12.40 -0.22
N PHE A 29 4.29 12.54 0.56
CA PHE A 29 4.41 12.52 2.03
C PHE A 29 4.72 11.13 2.58
N ASN A 30 4.27 10.06 1.92
CA ASN A 30 4.68 8.69 2.23
C ASN A 30 6.18 8.46 1.97
N GLU A 31 6.68 8.86 0.80
CA GLU A 31 8.09 8.72 0.42
C GLU A 31 8.98 9.62 1.28
N VAL A 32 8.54 10.82 1.65
CA VAL A 32 9.32 11.68 2.55
C VAL A 32 9.44 11.07 3.94
N ALA A 33 8.35 10.51 4.49
CA ALA A 33 8.32 9.98 5.85
C ALA A 33 9.24 8.77 6.05
N VAL A 34 9.24 7.81 5.12
CA VAL A 34 10.17 6.68 5.13
C VAL A 34 10.65 6.37 3.70
N PRO A 35 11.69 7.08 3.22
CA PRO A 35 12.11 7.01 1.82
C PRO A 35 12.46 5.61 1.35
N GLY A 36 11.94 5.22 0.19
CA GLY A 36 12.30 3.99 -0.49
C GLY A 36 11.87 2.71 0.22
N MET A 37 10.92 2.75 1.15
CA MET A 37 10.38 1.53 1.78
C MET A 37 9.06 1.05 1.16
N GLY A 38 8.40 1.88 0.34
CA GLY A 38 7.10 1.54 -0.23
C GLY A 38 6.09 1.12 0.85
N GLY A 39 5.23 0.16 0.55
CA GLY A 39 4.28 -0.39 1.52
C GLY A 39 4.85 -1.49 2.45
N VAL A 40 6.16 -1.76 2.40
CA VAL A 40 6.73 -2.96 3.02
C VAL A 40 6.85 -2.77 4.53
N TRP A 41 6.24 -3.67 5.30
CA TRP A 41 6.22 -3.66 6.77
C TRP A 41 6.83 -4.90 7.44
N PHE A 42 7.26 -5.88 6.65
CA PHE A 42 8.03 -7.07 7.05
C PHE A 42 8.82 -7.61 5.86
N ALA A 43 9.81 -8.48 6.08
CA ALA A 43 10.83 -8.83 5.10
C ALA A 43 10.40 -9.90 4.06
N LYS A 44 9.52 -10.85 4.41
CA LYS A 44 9.15 -11.97 3.51
C LYS A 44 8.62 -11.52 2.13
N PRO A 45 7.80 -10.46 1.98
CA PRO A 45 7.36 -9.96 0.67
C PRO A 45 8.50 -9.61 -0.28
N LEU A 46 9.64 -9.09 0.23
CA LEU A 46 10.83 -8.82 -0.57
C LEU A 46 11.38 -10.13 -1.15
N PHE A 47 11.56 -11.15 -0.31
CA PHE A 47 12.00 -12.48 -0.72
C PHE A 47 11.08 -13.15 -1.74
N LEU A 48 9.76 -13.17 -1.50
CA LEU A 48 8.78 -13.76 -2.43
C LEU A 48 8.75 -13.03 -3.78
N SER A 49 8.94 -11.71 -3.77
CA SER A 49 9.04 -10.91 -5.00
C SER A 49 10.32 -11.22 -5.78
N LEU A 50 11.46 -11.34 -5.10
CA LEU A 50 12.75 -11.69 -5.73
C LEU A 50 12.77 -13.13 -6.25
N LEU A 51 12.12 -14.09 -5.58
CA LEU A 51 11.86 -15.44 -6.12
C LEU A 51 11.07 -15.37 -7.43
N GLY A 52 9.98 -14.59 -7.45
CA GLY A 52 9.19 -14.38 -8.68
C GLY A 52 9.98 -13.76 -9.82
N ILE A 53 10.92 -12.85 -9.51
CA ILE A 53 11.84 -12.28 -10.50
C ILE A 53 12.83 -13.34 -11.01
N GLN A 54 13.48 -14.12 -10.14
CA GLN A 54 14.43 -15.18 -10.53
C GLN A 54 13.77 -16.24 -11.43
N ILE A 55 12.63 -16.79 -11.01
CA ILE A 55 11.91 -17.82 -11.79
C ILE A 55 11.54 -17.28 -13.18
N ALA A 56 11.16 -16.00 -13.28
CA ALA A 56 10.84 -15.36 -14.55
C ALA A 56 12.07 -15.02 -15.42
N GLU A 57 13.23 -14.71 -14.81
CA GLU A 57 14.51 -14.62 -15.52
C GLU A 57 14.90 -15.98 -16.15
N ASP A 58 14.71 -17.08 -15.42
CA ASP A 58 15.12 -18.43 -15.86
C ASP A 58 14.15 -19.08 -16.88
N SER A 59 12.85 -18.77 -16.80
CA SER A 59 11.80 -19.44 -17.60
C SER A 59 11.14 -18.57 -18.69
N GLY A 60 11.40 -17.25 -18.69
CA GLY A 60 10.79 -16.32 -19.65
C GLY A 60 9.31 -15.99 -19.41
N VAL A 61 8.70 -16.43 -18.31
CA VAL A 61 7.34 -16.00 -17.94
C VAL A 61 7.32 -14.54 -17.44
N SER A 62 6.15 -13.91 -17.43
CA SER A 62 5.97 -12.58 -16.83
C SER A 62 6.33 -12.58 -15.34
N LYS A 63 7.18 -11.64 -14.88
CA LYS A 63 7.60 -11.54 -13.47
C LYS A 63 6.42 -11.32 -12.53
N ILE A 64 5.41 -10.57 -12.96
CA ILE A 64 4.12 -10.38 -12.28
C ILE A 64 3.40 -11.73 -12.10
N THR A 65 3.41 -12.59 -13.12
CA THR A 65 2.78 -13.92 -13.07
C THR A 65 3.52 -14.86 -12.13
N ALA A 66 4.86 -14.90 -12.21
CA ALA A 66 5.68 -15.70 -11.31
C ALA A 66 5.56 -15.25 -9.86
N ALA A 67 5.66 -13.95 -9.57
CA ALA A 67 5.49 -13.41 -8.23
C ALA A 67 4.07 -13.65 -7.67
N ASN A 68 3.01 -13.46 -8.48
CA ASN A 68 1.65 -13.85 -8.11
C ASN A 68 1.58 -15.32 -7.68
N ALA A 69 2.14 -16.24 -8.49
CA ALA A 69 2.09 -17.67 -8.23
C ALA A 69 2.85 -18.03 -6.94
N VAL A 70 4.05 -17.49 -6.74
CA VAL A 70 4.89 -17.70 -5.55
C VAL A 70 4.21 -17.18 -4.29
N GLU A 71 3.67 -15.96 -4.31
CA GLU A 71 2.93 -15.38 -3.18
C GLU A 71 1.66 -16.19 -2.85
N ALA A 72 0.92 -16.63 -3.87
CA ALA A 72 -0.28 -17.43 -3.69
C ALA A 72 0.04 -18.82 -3.11
N LEU A 73 1.10 -19.47 -3.59
CA LEU A 73 1.60 -20.73 -3.04
C LEU A 73 2.01 -20.56 -1.57
N ALA A 74 2.77 -19.50 -1.26
CA ALA A 74 3.19 -19.16 0.10
C ALA A 74 2.00 -18.97 1.04
N CYS A 75 0.96 -18.24 0.60
CA CYS A 75 -0.25 -18.01 1.39
C CYS A 75 -1.12 -19.28 1.54
N CYS A 76 -1.27 -20.10 0.50
CA CYS A 76 -1.98 -21.39 0.60
C CYS A 76 -1.33 -22.31 1.64
N LEU A 77 -0.01 -22.47 1.59
CA LEU A 77 0.74 -23.31 2.52
C LEU A 77 0.66 -22.77 3.96
N ALA A 78 0.72 -21.45 4.13
CA ALA A 78 0.58 -20.80 5.43
C ALA A 78 -0.84 -20.93 6.02
N PHE A 79 -1.89 -20.74 5.20
CA PHE A 79 -3.27 -20.97 5.63
C PHE A 79 -3.56 -22.43 5.96
N GLY A 80 -3.01 -23.38 5.19
CA GLY A 80 -3.10 -24.80 5.48
C GLY A 80 -2.56 -25.14 6.87
N ARG A 81 -1.38 -24.61 7.22
CA ARG A 81 -0.78 -24.79 8.55
C ARG A 81 -1.47 -24.03 9.68
N ASN A 82 -1.98 -22.82 9.44
CA ASN A 82 -2.61 -22.01 10.50
C ASN A 82 -4.11 -22.33 10.71
N GLY A 83 -4.64 -23.39 10.10
CA GLY A 83 -6.05 -23.76 10.22
C GLY A 83 -6.99 -22.76 9.54
N TRP A 84 -6.53 -22.11 8.47
CA TRP A 84 -7.23 -21.03 7.76
C TRP A 84 -7.62 -19.86 8.66
N GLN A 85 -6.87 -19.58 9.73
CA GLN A 85 -7.10 -18.42 10.59
C GLN A 85 -6.69 -17.11 9.88
N ARG A 86 -7.30 -16.00 10.28
CA ARG A 86 -6.92 -14.67 9.79
C ARG A 86 -5.62 -14.25 10.47
N ASP A 87 -4.66 -13.83 9.66
CA ASP A 87 -3.40 -13.23 10.10
C ASP A 87 -3.12 -12.01 9.19
N ASP A 88 -2.48 -10.98 9.73
CA ASP A 88 -2.20 -9.74 9.00
C ASP A 88 -1.11 -9.93 7.93
N HIS A 89 -0.21 -10.90 8.10
CA HIS A 89 0.81 -11.27 7.10
C HIS A 89 0.23 -12.08 5.94
N LEU A 90 -1.03 -12.56 6.03
CA LEU A 90 -1.64 -13.45 5.05
C LEU A 90 -2.80 -12.81 4.30
N VAL A 91 -2.66 -12.79 2.96
CA VAL A 91 -3.59 -12.14 2.05
C VAL A 91 -4.34 -13.21 1.24
N GLY A 92 -5.57 -12.90 0.79
CA GLY A 92 -6.29 -13.75 -0.18
C GLY A 92 -7.12 -14.91 0.37
N ARG A 93 -7.25 -15.08 1.69
CA ARG A 93 -8.02 -16.15 2.37
C ARG A 93 -9.27 -16.64 1.62
N ARG A 94 -10.17 -15.72 1.24
CA ARG A 94 -11.45 -16.06 0.56
C ARG A 94 -11.26 -16.67 -0.84
N LYS A 95 -10.29 -16.19 -1.61
CA LYS A 95 -10.04 -16.68 -2.98
C LYS A 95 -9.21 -17.97 -2.96
N LEU A 96 -8.22 -18.05 -2.08
CA LEU A 96 -7.36 -19.23 -1.93
C LEU A 96 -8.09 -20.45 -1.34
N ALA A 97 -9.12 -20.26 -0.50
CA ALA A 97 -9.90 -21.35 0.09
C ALA A 97 -10.62 -22.25 -0.93
N GLY A 98 -10.84 -21.78 -2.16
CA GLY A 98 -11.43 -22.56 -3.26
C GLY A 98 -10.41 -23.14 -4.25
N VAL A 99 -9.10 -23.09 -3.95
CA VAL A 99 -8.07 -23.56 -4.88
C VAL A 99 -7.80 -25.05 -4.69
N GLU A 100 -8.32 -25.87 -5.61
CA GLU A 100 -8.19 -27.33 -5.62
C GLU A 100 -6.80 -27.86 -6.06
N SER A 101 -5.87 -26.99 -6.48
CA SER A 101 -4.60 -27.42 -7.07
C SER A 101 -3.50 -26.36 -7.00
N LEU A 102 -2.41 -26.68 -6.31
CA LEU A 102 -1.24 -25.80 -6.16
C LEU A 102 -0.28 -25.82 -7.35
N THR A 103 -0.77 -25.98 -8.59
CA THR A 103 0.08 -25.89 -9.80
C THR A 103 0.31 -24.43 -10.19
N PHE A 104 1.47 -24.14 -10.79
CA PHE A 104 1.82 -22.79 -11.24
C PHE A 104 0.76 -22.20 -12.19
N LYS A 105 0.22 -23.01 -13.11
CA LYS A 105 -0.84 -22.62 -14.05
C LYS A 105 -2.12 -22.13 -13.36
N VAL A 106 -2.46 -22.68 -12.19
CA VAL A 106 -3.64 -22.26 -11.41
C VAL A 106 -3.32 -21.02 -10.59
N LEU A 107 -2.22 -21.05 -9.83
CA LEU A 107 -1.85 -19.99 -8.89
C LEU A 107 -1.35 -18.70 -9.57
N GLY A 108 -0.74 -18.80 -10.75
CA GLY A 108 -0.34 -17.66 -11.57
C GLY A 108 -1.45 -17.07 -12.44
N ARG A 109 -2.64 -17.69 -12.51
CA ARG A 109 -3.75 -17.19 -13.33
C ARG A 109 -4.29 -15.86 -12.75
N PRO A 110 -4.57 -14.84 -13.60
CA PRO A 110 -5.30 -13.65 -13.17
C PRO A 110 -6.60 -14.05 -12.43
N GLY A 111 -6.86 -13.40 -11.31
CA GLY A 111 -8.05 -13.65 -10.49
C GLY A 111 -7.87 -14.67 -9.35
N THR A 112 -6.94 -15.63 -9.42
CA THR A 112 -6.84 -16.71 -8.41
C THR A 112 -6.46 -16.23 -7.01
N TYR A 113 -5.57 -15.25 -6.89
CA TYR A 113 -5.01 -14.82 -5.60
C TYR A 113 -5.69 -13.56 -5.05
N VAL A 114 -5.17 -12.36 -5.35
CA VAL A 114 -5.79 -11.08 -4.97
C VAL A 114 -5.54 -9.97 -6.00
N PRO A 115 -6.39 -8.92 -6.03
CA PRO A 115 -6.15 -7.71 -6.82
C PRO A 115 -4.94 -6.89 -6.32
N GLN A 116 -4.67 -6.91 -5.00
CA GLN A 116 -3.56 -6.20 -4.36
C GLN A 116 -2.64 -7.21 -3.64
N PRO A 117 -1.74 -7.87 -4.39
CA PRO A 117 -0.74 -8.80 -3.84
C PRO A 117 0.42 -8.06 -3.16
N MET A 118 1.12 -8.75 -2.27
CA MET A 118 2.18 -8.21 -1.41
C MET A 118 3.33 -7.58 -2.21
N ARG A 119 3.67 -8.08 -3.42
CA ARG A 119 4.71 -7.42 -4.23
C ARG A 119 4.41 -5.96 -4.54
N MET A 120 3.14 -5.54 -4.60
CA MET A 120 2.81 -4.15 -4.94
C MET A 120 3.45 -3.19 -3.93
N ALA A 121 3.44 -3.57 -2.65
CA ALA A 121 4.13 -2.86 -1.59
C ALA A 121 5.65 -2.76 -1.80
N THR A 122 6.25 -3.78 -2.43
CA THR A 122 7.71 -3.88 -2.65
C THR A 122 8.24 -3.07 -3.82
N THR A 123 7.38 -2.60 -4.74
CA THR A 123 7.81 -2.01 -6.03
C THR A 123 8.82 -0.87 -5.86
N SER A 124 8.62 0.03 -4.89
CA SER A 124 9.59 1.10 -4.58
C SER A 124 10.77 0.61 -3.73
N ALA A 125 10.55 -0.42 -2.90
CA ALA A 125 11.54 -0.94 -1.96
C ALA A 125 12.67 -1.72 -2.62
N LEU A 126 12.35 -2.59 -3.59
CA LEU A 126 13.36 -3.40 -4.28
C LEU A 126 14.50 -2.55 -4.88
N PRO A 127 14.27 -1.49 -5.68
CA PRO A 127 15.35 -0.66 -6.21
C PRO A 127 15.98 0.25 -5.14
N ALA A 128 15.21 0.80 -4.21
CA ALA A 128 15.73 1.73 -3.19
C ALA A 128 16.56 1.04 -2.07
N LEU A 129 16.46 -0.29 -1.97
CA LEU A 129 17.31 -1.16 -1.17
C LEU A 129 18.40 -1.88 -1.99
N GLY A 130 18.58 -1.51 -3.27
CA GLY A 130 19.61 -2.09 -4.14
C GLY A 130 19.45 -3.58 -4.42
N LEU A 131 18.25 -4.16 -4.22
CA LEU A 131 17.97 -5.60 -4.42
C LEU A 131 17.71 -5.94 -5.90
N VAL A 132 17.41 -4.93 -6.72
CA VAL A 132 17.30 -5.02 -8.18
C VAL A 132 18.17 -3.96 -8.83
N GLU A 133 18.47 -4.14 -10.11
CA GLU A 133 19.26 -3.18 -10.90
C GLU A 133 18.62 -1.78 -10.93
N PRO A 134 19.42 -0.70 -10.92
CA PRO A 134 18.93 0.67 -10.80
C PRO A 134 18.23 1.17 -12.08
N GLY A 135 17.46 2.25 -11.93
CA GLY A 135 16.80 2.94 -13.05
C GLY A 135 15.49 2.29 -13.54
N VAL A 136 15.06 1.19 -12.94
CA VAL A 136 13.86 0.44 -13.36
C VAL A 136 12.70 0.63 -12.37
N SER A 137 11.59 1.20 -12.85
CA SER A 137 10.39 1.46 -12.04
C SER A 137 9.25 0.44 -12.20
N ARG A 138 9.18 -0.27 -13.33
CA ARG A 138 8.14 -1.29 -13.58
C ARG A 138 8.62 -2.67 -13.10
N PHE A 139 7.78 -3.38 -12.34
CA PHE A 139 8.12 -4.70 -11.77
C PHE A 139 8.56 -5.72 -12.83
N ASN A 140 7.87 -5.80 -13.97
CA ASN A 140 8.18 -6.76 -15.03
C ASN A 140 9.57 -6.53 -15.68
N THR A 141 10.10 -5.32 -15.63
CA THR A 141 11.42 -4.99 -16.20
C THR A 141 12.55 -5.08 -15.19
N MET A 142 12.28 -5.25 -13.88
CA MET A 142 13.32 -5.37 -12.85
C MET A 142 14.16 -6.64 -13.07
N CYS A 143 15.46 -6.56 -12.78
CA CYS A 143 16.37 -7.70 -12.79
C CYS A 143 17.13 -7.76 -11.46
N LEU A 144 17.48 -8.95 -10.97
CA LEU A 144 18.14 -9.08 -9.67
C LEU A 144 19.58 -8.54 -9.70
N SER A 145 19.90 -7.67 -8.72
CA SER A 145 21.26 -7.20 -8.50
C SER A 145 22.13 -8.27 -7.84
N HIS A 146 23.44 -8.04 -7.75
CA HIS A 146 24.33 -8.89 -6.96
C HIS A 146 23.86 -9.05 -5.49
N VAL A 147 23.40 -7.96 -4.87
CA VAL A 147 22.88 -7.99 -3.49
C VAL A 147 21.55 -8.76 -3.42
N GLY A 148 20.66 -8.57 -4.40
CA GLY A 148 19.41 -9.32 -4.51
C GLY A 148 19.63 -10.82 -4.63
N ARG A 149 20.57 -11.25 -5.49
CA ARG A 149 20.94 -12.68 -5.64
C ARG A 149 21.56 -13.24 -4.36
N ARG A 150 22.45 -12.50 -3.68
CA ARG A 150 23.02 -12.91 -2.39
C ARG A 150 21.96 -13.06 -1.31
N PHE A 151 21.03 -12.11 -1.20
CA PHE A 151 19.92 -12.17 -0.26
C PHE A 151 18.99 -13.36 -0.54
N LEU A 152 18.67 -13.61 -1.81
CA LEU A 152 17.88 -14.76 -2.25
C LEU A 152 18.57 -16.08 -1.85
N GLN A 153 19.87 -16.20 -2.11
CA GLN A 153 20.69 -17.36 -1.79
C GLN A 153 20.76 -17.63 -0.28
N GLU A 154 21.09 -16.64 0.55
CA GLU A 154 21.15 -16.84 2.01
C GLU A 154 19.76 -17.13 2.61
N THR A 155 18.68 -16.65 1.99
CA THR A 155 17.32 -17.02 2.39
C THR A 155 16.95 -18.45 1.99
N SER A 156 17.36 -18.93 0.81
CA SER A 156 16.98 -20.27 0.30
C SER A 156 17.92 -21.40 0.71
N LYS A 157 19.17 -21.08 1.12
CA LYS A 157 20.31 -21.99 1.39
C LYS A 157 20.00 -23.33 2.04
N ASN A 158 19.17 -23.29 3.09
CA ASN A 158 18.85 -24.45 3.93
C ASN A 158 17.53 -25.15 3.52
N HIS A 159 16.78 -24.59 2.58
CA HIS A 159 15.50 -25.12 2.13
C HIS A 159 15.69 -26.04 0.93
N ARG A 160 15.60 -27.35 1.18
CA ARG A 160 15.70 -28.40 0.15
C ARG A 160 14.41 -29.24 0.04
N PRO A 161 13.31 -28.67 -0.49
CA PRO A 161 12.09 -29.43 -0.73
C PRO A 161 12.40 -30.64 -1.64
N TYR A 162 12.06 -31.83 -1.16
CA TYR A 162 12.23 -33.09 -1.90
C TYR A 162 13.67 -33.36 -2.40
N ASN A 163 14.66 -32.89 -1.64
CA ASN A 163 16.11 -32.97 -1.93
C ASN A 163 16.61 -32.09 -3.09
N THR A 164 15.74 -31.29 -3.71
CA THR A 164 16.10 -30.27 -4.70
C THR A 164 16.29 -28.92 -4.00
N ASP A 165 17.17 -28.06 -4.52
CA ASP A 165 17.25 -26.65 -4.09
C ASP A 165 15.90 -25.94 -4.29
N LEU A 166 15.52 -25.05 -3.38
CA LEU A 166 14.22 -24.34 -3.44
C LEU A 166 13.98 -23.63 -4.78
N ILE A 167 14.98 -22.93 -5.33
CA ILE A 167 14.82 -22.16 -6.57
C ILE A 167 14.61 -23.13 -7.74
N ASN A 168 15.47 -24.15 -7.85
CA ASN A 168 15.35 -25.19 -8.88
C ASN A 168 14.00 -25.92 -8.80
N TYR A 169 13.54 -26.26 -7.58
CA TYR A 169 12.24 -26.89 -7.38
C TYR A 169 11.07 -26.00 -7.83
N LEU A 170 11.16 -24.68 -7.62
CA LEU A 170 10.14 -23.73 -8.05
C LEU A 170 10.17 -23.48 -9.57
N CYS A 171 11.34 -23.57 -10.22
CA CYS A 171 11.44 -23.58 -11.68
C CYS A 171 10.83 -24.87 -12.28
N ASP A 172 11.14 -26.05 -11.71
CA ASP A 172 10.48 -27.31 -12.07
C ASP A 172 8.96 -27.26 -11.87
N TRP A 173 8.49 -26.59 -10.82
CA TRP A 173 7.07 -26.39 -10.55
C TRP A 173 6.41 -25.45 -11.57
N GLN A 174 7.11 -24.40 -11.96
CA GLN A 174 6.66 -23.45 -12.99
C GLN A 174 6.48 -24.14 -14.34
N GLU A 175 7.43 -24.99 -14.75
CA GLU A 175 7.33 -25.80 -15.96
C GLU A 175 6.39 -27.02 -15.83
N GLY A 176 5.85 -27.29 -14.63
CA GLY A 176 4.94 -28.41 -14.37
C GLY A 176 5.60 -29.78 -14.24
N ARG A 177 6.94 -29.84 -14.13
CA ARG A 177 7.70 -31.06 -13.81
C ARG A 177 7.58 -31.47 -12.34
N SER A 178 7.31 -30.53 -11.44
CA SER A 178 7.01 -30.81 -10.03
C SER A 178 5.62 -30.29 -9.62
N LYS A 179 5.02 -30.93 -8.61
CA LYS A 179 3.75 -30.51 -8.01
C LYS A 179 3.92 -30.44 -6.47
N PRO A 180 3.78 -29.25 -5.85
CA PRO A 180 3.67 -29.11 -4.41
C PRO A 180 2.51 -29.95 -3.85
N PRO A 181 2.75 -30.80 -2.85
CA PRO A 181 1.68 -31.34 -2.01
C PRO A 181 0.98 -30.22 -1.25
N GLU A 182 -0.33 -30.36 -1.04
CA GLU A 182 -1.17 -29.33 -0.39
C GLU A 182 -0.69 -28.99 1.03
N ASN A 183 -0.22 -29.98 1.78
CA ASN A 183 0.33 -29.84 3.13
C ASN A 183 1.87 -30.00 3.13
N SER A 184 2.57 -29.35 2.19
CA SER A 184 4.03 -29.46 2.07
C SER A 184 4.77 -28.63 3.13
N ASP A 185 5.03 -29.25 4.29
CA ASP A 185 5.79 -28.65 5.38
C ASP A 185 7.11 -28.00 4.93
N LYS A 186 7.92 -28.72 4.15
CA LYS A 186 9.23 -28.23 3.65
C LYS A 186 9.13 -26.97 2.78
N LEU A 187 8.03 -26.79 2.04
CA LEU A 187 7.78 -25.57 1.26
C LEU A 187 7.17 -24.47 2.12
N ALA A 188 6.31 -24.83 3.08
CA ALA A 188 5.76 -23.88 4.04
C ALA A 188 6.86 -23.27 4.92
N ASP A 189 7.85 -24.07 5.37
CA ASP A 189 9.02 -23.62 6.12
C ASP A 189 9.82 -22.54 5.38
N ALA A 190 9.93 -22.65 4.06
CA ALA A 190 10.62 -21.68 3.20
C ALA A 190 9.77 -20.44 2.92
N LEU A 191 8.54 -20.65 2.44
CA LEU A 191 7.75 -19.62 1.77
C LEU A 191 6.76 -18.89 2.69
N SER A 192 6.30 -19.52 3.78
CA SER A 192 5.21 -18.99 4.62
C SER A 192 5.50 -17.56 5.12
N PRO A 193 4.61 -16.58 4.89
CA PRO A 193 4.71 -15.24 5.46
C PRO A 193 4.68 -15.18 6.98
N LEU A 194 4.23 -16.26 7.65
CA LEU A 194 4.22 -16.38 9.11
C LEU A 194 5.58 -16.73 9.72
N LEU A 195 6.57 -17.09 8.90
CA LEU A 195 7.89 -17.54 9.37
C LEU A 195 8.96 -16.48 9.08
N PRO A 196 9.82 -16.13 10.06
CA PRO A 196 10.88 -15.16 9.86
C PRO A 196 11.88 -15.63 8.80
N LEU A 197 12.68 -14.70 8.27
CA LEU A 197 13.80 -15.06 7.41
C LEU A 197 15.01 -15.54 8.24
N PRO A 198 15.95 -16.31 7.66
CA PRO A 198 17.23 -16.62 8.29
C PRO A 198 17.98 -15.35 8.71
N ARG A 199 18.78 -15.45 9.78
CA ARG A 199 19.41 -14.27 10.38
C ARG A 199 20.36 -13.57 9.41
N GLU A 200 21.10 -14.35 8.64
CA GLU A 200 22.04 -13.91 7.61
C GLU A 200 21.33 -13.08 6.52
N ALA A 201 20.11 -13.45 6.15
CA ALA A 201 19.28 -12.72 5.20
C ALA A 201 18.72 -11.42 5.81
N LEU A 202 18.27 -11.45 7.07
CA LEU A 202 17.84 -10.25 7.81
C LEU A 202 18.98 -9.26 8.01
N ASP A 203 20.20 -9.75 8.24
CA ASP A 203 21.39 -8.91 8.39
C ASP A 203 21.74 -8.22 7.05
N ILE A 204 21.67 -8.91 5.90
CA ILE A 204 21.80 -8.29 4.57
C ILE A 204 20.75 -7.19 4.36
N LEU A 205 19.48 -7.44 4.70
CA LEU A 205 18.43 -6.42 4.58
C LEU A 205 18.67 -5.23 5.53
N ARG A 206 19.12 -5.47 6.76
CA ARG A 206 19.45 -4.40 7.71
C ARG A 206 20.54 -3.49 7.14
N ASP A 207 21.56 -4.06 6.50
CA ASP A 207 22.62 -3.32 5.83
C ASP A 207 22.09 -2.49 4.65
N GLN A 208 21.13 -2.99 3.86
CA GLN A 208 20.53 -2.19 2.79
C GLN A 208 19.61 -1.08 3.31
N VAL A 209 18.73 -1.40 4.27
CA VAL A 209 17.80 -0.43 4.88
C VAL A 209 18.56 0.72 5.54
N PHE A 210 19.65 0.43 6.26
CA PHE A 210 20.39 1.41 7.05
C PHE A 210 21.79 1.77 6.52
N GLY A 211 22.25 1.25 5.38
CA GLY A 211 23.64 1.40 4.93
C GLY A 211 23.88 1.47 3.42
N PHE A 212 22.86 1.33 2.57
CA PHE A 212 23.03 1.45 1.12
C PHE A 212 23.45 2.87 0.68
N ASP A 213 24.66 3.03 0.14
CA ASP A 213 25.29 4.33 -0.15
C ASP A 213 25.41 4.62 -1.66
N THR A 214 24.64 5.62 -2.08
CA THR A 214 24.73 6.44 -3.30
C THR A 214 24.32 7.86 -2.87
N ASP A 215 24.71 8.93 -3.57
CA ASP A 215 24.39 10.30 -3.10
C ASP A 215 22.88 10.52 -2.83
N VAL A 216 22.01 9.94 -3.67
CA VAL A 216 20.55 9.96 -3.48
C VAL A 216 20.13 9.12 -2.27
N SER A 217 20.67 7.89 -2.13
CA SER A 217 20.31 7.02 -1.02
C SER A 217 20.92 7.44 0.32
N ARG A 218 22.00 8.23 0.38
CA ARG A 218 22.53 8.76 1.66
C ARG A 218 21.48 9.59 2.40
N ARG A 219 20.76 10.48 1.70
CA ARG A 219 19.67 11.28 2.30
C ARG A 219 18.55 10.37 2.81
N SER A 220 18.16 9.38 2.00
CA SER A 220 17.13 8.39 2.34
C SER A 220 17.51 7.52 3.54
N VAL A 221 18.73 6.97 3.56
CA VAL A 221 19.30 6.19 4.68
C VAL A 221 19.41 7.04 5.94
N SER A 222 19.85 8.30 5.83
CA SER A 222 19.90 9.23 6.97
C SER A 222 18.51 9.46 7.57
N ARG A 223 17.47 9.66 6.73
CA ARG A 223 16.08 9.78 7.18
C ARG A 223 15.56 8.48 7.81
N ARG A 224 15.82 7.31 7.21
CA ARG A 224 15.46 5.99 7.77
C ARG A 224 16.14 5.73 9.13
N ARG A 225 17.43 6.07 9.28
CA ARG A 225 18.14 6.02 10.58
C ARG A 225 17.51 6.95 11.60
N ALA A 226 17.24 8.21 11.23
CA ALA A 226 16.62 9.21 12.11
C ALA A 226 15.24 8.76 12.62
N VAL A 227 14.39 8.19 11.76
CA VAL A 227 13.08 7.63 12.16
C VAL A 227 13.24 6.43 13.08
N ARG A 228 14.15 5.48 12.78
CA ARG A 228 14.46 4.35 13.67
C ARG A 228 14.88 4.85 15.06
N ASP A 229 15.77 5.84 15.12
CA ASP A 229 16.32 6.35 16.37
C ASP A 229 15.28 7.17 17.16
N TRP A 230 14.39 7.89 16.49
CA TRP A 230 13.22 8.52 17.10
C TRP A 230 12.25 7.50 17.70
N LEU A 231 11.86 6.47 16.94
CA LEU A 231 10.98 5.41 17.42
C LEU A 231 11.58 4.66 18.62
N ALA A 232 12.90 4.42 18.60
CA ALA A 232 13.62 3.76 19.69
C ALA A 232 13.77 4.63 20.94
N ALA A 233 13.77 5.96 20.81
CA ALA A 233 13.86 6.89 21.93
C ALA A 233 12.52 7.12 22.67
N GLY A 234 11.42 6.53 22.19
CA GLY A 234 10.06 6.85 22.62
C GLY A 234 9.54 8.07 21.87
N ALA A 235 8.75 7.83 20.82
CA ALA A 235 8.09 8.91 20.10
C ALA A 235 7.05 9.64 20.98
N SER A 236 6.57 10.78 20.51
CA SER A 236 5.56 11.61 21.18
C SER A 236 4.41 11.90 20.23
N GLU A 237 3.21 12.08 20.77
CA GLU A 237 2.01 12.47 20.01
C GLU A 237 2.03 13.94 19.58
N GLU A 238 2.91 14.76 20.18
CA GLU A 238 2.98 16.20 19.92
C GLU A 238 4.05 16.60 18.89
N TRP A 239 3.67 17.49 17.97
CA TRP A 239 4.59 18.16 17.03
C TRP A 239 5.48 19.24 17.67
N THR A 240 5.20 19.61 18.93
CA THR A 240 5.83 20.72 19.68
C THR A 240 7.32 20.50 19.96
N SER A 241 7.75 19.25 20.12
CA SER A 241 9.12 18.88 20.48
C SER A 241 9.77 18.02 19.40
N ARG A 242 10.57 18.64 18.52
CA ARG A 242 11.32 17.92 17.48
C ARG A 242 12.41 17.04 18.10
N PRO A 243 12.47 15.73 17.78
CA PRO A 243 13.56 14.84 18.19
C PRO A 243 14.92 15.30 17.65
N ALA A 244 15.97 15.23 18.48
CA ALA A 244 17.31 15.66 18.10
C ALA A 244 17.89 14.90 16.88
N CYS A 245 17.50 13.64 16.70
CA CYS A 245 17.92 12.77 15.59
C CYS A 245 17.26 13.13 14.24
N ILE A 246 16.11 13.82 14.23
CA ILE A 246 15.41 14.22 13.00
C ILE A 246 15.80 15.65 12.63
N SER A 247 16.26 15.88 11.39
CA SER A 247 16.62 17.22 10.93
C SER A 247 15.42 18.18 10.93
N PRO A 248 15.62 19.50 11.09
CA PRO A 248 14.52 20.48 11.04
C PRO A 248 13.70 20.41 9.75
N GLU A 249 14.36 20.18 8.61
CA GLU A 249 13.72 19.96 7.31
C GLU A 249 12.80 18.74 7.34
N HIS A 250 13.31 17.58 7.76
CA HIS A 250 12.54 16.34 7.75
C HIS A 250 11.36 16.40 8.73
N TRP A 251 11.53 17.04 9.89
CA TRP A 251 10.42 17.27 10.83
C TRP A 251 9.31 18.14 10.26
N LEU A 252 9.68 19.22 9.55
CA LEU A 252 8.72 20.12 8.90
C LEU A 252 7.90 19.39 7.82
N GLU A 253 8.54 18.53 7.03
CA GLU A 253 7.85 17.74 6.01
C GLU A 253 6.97 16.63 6.62
N LEU A 254 7.40 15.99 7.71
CA LEU A 254 6.60 15.03 8.48
C LEU A 254 5.34 15.69 9.04
N GLU A 255 5.47 16.88 9.64
CA GLU A 255 4.32 17.63 10.15
C GLU A 255 3.39 18.04 9.01
N ALA A 256 3.93 18.57 7.90
CA ALA A 256 3.14 18.95 6.73
C ALA A 256 2.34 17.77 6.16
N GLY A 257 2.95 16.58 6.11
CA GLY A 257 2.28 15.34 5.74
C GLY A 257 1.11 15.01 6.66
N ALA A 258 1.30 15.14 7.98
CA ALA A 258 0.22 14.90 8.95
C ALA A 258 -0.91 15.93 8.86
N ARG A 259 -0.61 17.22 8.62
CA ARG A 259 -1.65 18.23 8.35
C ARG A 259 -2.40 17.92 7.05
N PHE A 260 -1.71 17.43 6.02
CA PHE A 260 -2.32 16.99 4.76
C PHE A 260 -3.23 15.77 4.93
N PHE A 261 -2.79 14.71 5.61
CA PHE A 261 -3.61 13.52 5.84
C PHE A 261 -4.86 13.86 6.67
N ALA A 262 -4.71 14.67 7.71
CA ALA A 262 -5.84 15.16 8.50
C ALA A 262 -6.86 15.96 7.67
N LEU A 263 -6.39 16.84 6.77
CA LEU A 263 -7.27 17.56 5.82
C LEU A 263 -8.00 16.56 4.91
N ARG A 264 -7.27 15.63 4.28
CA ARG A 264 -7.84 14.64 3.36
C ARG A 264 -8.92 13.80 4.04
N GLU A 265 -8.67 13.28 5.23
CA GLU A 265 -9.64 12.50 6.01
C GLU A 265 -10.90 13.32 6.33
N THR A 266 -10.73 14.58 6.74
CA THR A 266 -11.86 15.48 7.03
C THR A 266 -12.69 15.76 5.77
N CYS A 267 -12.04 15.97 4.61
CA CYS A 267 -12.73 16.13 3.34
C CYS A 267 -13.52 14.88 2.93
N LEU A 268 -12.97 13.68 3.15
CA LEU A 268 -13.69 12.43 2.88
C LEU A 268 -14.90 12.26 3.79
N ALA A 269 -14.76 12.57 5.09
CA ALA A 269 -15.86 12.54 6.06
C ALA A 269 -16.97 13.57 5.75
N LEU A 270 -16.62 14.73 5.20
CA LEU A 270 -17.58 15.73 4.71
C LEU A 270 -18.36 15.21 3.49
N LEU A 271 -17.68 14.57 2.53
CA LEU A 271 -18.34 13.93 1.37
C LEU A 271 -19.26 12.76 1.79
N ASP A 272 -18.86 11.96 2.78
CA ASP A 272 -19.70 10.91 3.38
C ASP A 272 -20.94 11.52 4.07
N GLY A 273 -20.78 12.66 4.76
CA GLY A 273 -21.88 13.43 5.35
C GLY A 273 -22.87 13.96 4.31
N ILE A 274 -22.38 14.52 3.20
CA ILE A 274 -23.21 15.02 2.09
C ILE A 274 -23.93 13.87 1.39
N GLU A 275 -23.27 12.73 1.17
CA GLU A 275 -23.92 11.53 0.59
C GLU A 275 -25.12 11.08 1.45
N GLY A 276 -24.97 11.06 2.77
CA GLY A 276 -26.05 10.72 3.71
C GLY A 276 -27.20 11.72 3.72
N GLN A 277 -26.94 13.03 3.55
CA GLN A 277 -27.99 14.05 3.43
C GLN A 277 -28.80 13.88 2.13
N ILE A 278 -28.13 13.64 0.99
CA ILE A 278 -28.79 13.45 -0.32
C ILE A 278 -29.69 12.21 -0.31
N ALA A 279 -29.22 11.13 0.34
CA ALA A 279 -30.00 9.91 0.52
C ALA A 279 -31.26 10.13 1.37
N SER A 280 -31.15 10.97 2.40
CA SER A 280 -32.24 11.24 3.34
C SER A 280 -33.30 12.21 2.80
N ARG A 281 -32.99 13.01 1.77
CA ARG A 281 -33.83 14.12 1.27
C ARG A 281 -34.25 14.01 -0.20
N ASN A 282 -34.09 12.84 -0.83
CA ASN A 282 -34.47 12.57 -2.21
C ASN A 282 -33.86 13.54 -3.25
N GLY A 283 -32.54 13.49 -3.41
CA GLY A 283 -31.93 13.57 -4.74
C GLY A 283 -30.98 14.74 -5.05
N HIS A 284 -30.85 15.74 -4.17
CA HIS A 284 -29.83 16.78 -4.32
C HIS A 284 -29.49 17.47 -2.98
N PHE A 285 -28.39 18.21 -2.97
CA PHE A 285 -27.94 19.09 -1.90
C PHE A 285 -27.55 20.45 -2.50
N ASP A 286 -28.02 21.55 -1.91
CA ASP A 286 -27.69 22.91 -2.33
C ASP A 286 -26.67 23.54 -1.36
N PRO A 287 -25.41 23.79 -1.80
CA PRO A 287 -24.34 24.34 -0.96
C PRO A 287 -24.60 25.67 -0.26
N ALA A 288 -25.54 26.50 -0.74
CA ALA A 288 -25.94 27.72 -0.02
C ALA A 288 -27.46 27.87 0.13
N ALA A 289 -28.15 26.74 0.31
CA ALA A 289 -29.31 26.70 1.20
C ALA A 289 -28.85 26.71 2.68
N ALA A 290 -29.78 26.81 3.62
CA ALA A 290 -29.45 26.67 5.04
C ALA A 290 -28.90 25.27 5.33
N LEU A 291 -27.63 25.21 5.74
CA LEU A 291 -26.91 23.96 5.97
C LEU A 291 -27.35 23.28 7.28
N PRO A 292 -27.43 21.94 7.34
CA PRO A 292 -27.56 21.23 8.61
C PRO A 292 -26.31 21.46 9.48
N GLU A 293 -26.50 21.71 10.78
CA GLU A 293 -25.43 21.92 11.77
C GLU A 293 -24.26 20.91 11.70
N PRO A 294 -24.47 19.59 11.48
CA PRO A 294 -23.36 18.65 11.32
C PRO A 294 -22.47 18.94 10.10
N ILE A 295 -23.06 19.39 8.98
CA ILE A 295 -22.34 19.72 7.75
C ILE A 295 -21.60 21.06 7.90
N GLU A 296 -22.22 22.05 8.53
CA GLU A 296 -21.57 23.33 8.86
C GLU A 296 -20.35 23.11 9.78
N THR A 297 -20.50 22.25 10.79
CA THR A 297 -19.40 21.84 11.69
C THR A 297 -18.26 21.18 10.92
N GLN A 298 -18.57 20.25 10.00
CA GLN A 298 -17.57 19.60 9.16
C GLN A 298 -16.85 20.58 8.22
N ILE A 299 -17.56 21.56 7.63
CA ILE A 299 -16.97 22.61 6.80
C ILE A 299 -16.01 23.48 7.62
N HIS A 300 -16.37 23.87 8.84
CA HIS A 300 -15.49 24.61 9.73
C HIS A 300 -14.22 23.82 10.09
N GLU A 301 -14.33 22.51 10.32
CA GLU A 301 -13.16 21.64 10.56
C GLU A 301 -12.29 21.50 9.30
N VAL A 302 -12.88 21.30 8.11
CA VAL A 302 -12.13 21.28 6.83
C VAL A 302 -11.36 22.58 6.64
N LYS A 303 -12.00 23.73 6.82
CA LYS A 303 -11.38 25.06 6.72
C LYS A 303 -10.23 25.23 7.72
N ARG A 304 -10.41 24.79 8.97
CA ARG A 304 -9.36 24.82 10.01
C ARG A 304 -8.16 23.94 9.64
N ARG A 305 -8.39 22.72 9.13
CA ARG A 305 -7.34 21.81 8.67
C ARG A 305 -6.62 22.32 7.42
N ALA A 306 -7.37 22.91 6.48
CA ALA A 306 -6.84 23.52 5.27
C ALA A 306 -5.89 24.67 5.61
N LYS A 307 -6.30 25.57 6.50
CA LYS A 307 -5.42 26.62 7.04
C LYS A 307 -4.16 26.03 7.69
N ALA A 308 -4.30 25.06 8.59
CA ALA A 308 -3.16 24.46 9.29
C ALA A 308 -2.14 23.79 8.34
N PHE A 309 -2.59 23.23 7.21
CA PHE A 309 -1.71 22.71 6.17
C PHE A 309 -1.04 23.83 5.33
N LEU A 310 -1.76 24.92 5.04
CA LEU A 310 -1.24 26.07 4.31
C LEU A 310 -0.20 26.87 5.11
N ASP A 311 -0.40 27.01 6.43
CA ASP A 311 0.49 27.77 7.32
C ASP A 311 1.92 27.17 7.35
N ILE A 312 2.06 25.87 7.10
CA ILE A 312 3.36 25.22 6.92
C ILE A 312 3.93 25.54 5.53
N LYS A 313 5.11 26.16 5.50
CA LYS A 313 5.83 26.56 4.28
C LYS A 313 6.84 25.49 3.86
N LEU A 314 6.49 24.70 2.84
CA LEU A 314 7.40 23.75 2.20
C LEU A 314 8.09 24.41 0.98
N PRO A 315 9.40 24.71 1.03
CA PRO A 315 10.14 25.17 -0.15
C PRO A 315 10.36 24.01 -1.13
N GLY A 316 10.18 24.26 -2.45
CA GLY A 316 10.45 23.26 -3.49
C GLY A 316 9.47 22.09 -3.53
N ALA A 317 8.22 22.31 -3.14
CA ALA A 317 7.17 21.28 -3.14
C ALA A 317 6.92 20.67 -4.53
N ASP A 318 6.73 19.35 -4.58
CA ASP A 318 6.37 18.62 -5.82
C ASP A 318 5.00 19.05 -6.38
N SER A 319 4.81 18.85 -7.68
CA SER A 319 3.55 19.04 -8.41
C SER A 319 2.31 18.47 -7.69
N GLY A 320 2.40 17.28 -7.10
CA GLY A 320 1.32 16.67 -6.33
C GLY A 320 0.98 17.44 -5.05
N VAL A 321 2.00 17.95 -4.35
CA VAL A 321 1.83 18.79 -3.16
C VAL A 321 1.25 20.15 -3.53
N SER A 322 1.68 20.74 -4.65
CA SER A 322 1.10 21.98 -5.18
C SER A 322 -0.40 21.85 -5.43
N SER A 323 -0.86 20.78 -6.08
CA SER A 323 -2.31 20.55 -6.30
C SER A 323 -3.08 20.33 -4.99
N ALA A 324 -2.46 19.70 -3.98
CA ALA A 324 -3.07 19.58 -2.64
C ALA A 324 -3.17 20.94 -1.93
N ARG A 325 -2.18 21.83 -2.10
CA ARG A 325 -2.18 23.19 -1.54
C ARG A 325 -3.14 24.13 -2.27
N GLU A 326 -3.32 23.98 -3.57
CA GLU A 326 -4.37 24.66 -4.34
C GLU A 326 -5.75 24.30 -3.81
N LEU A 327 -6.06 23.01 -3.66
CA LEU A 327 -7.32 22.56 -3.06
C LEU A 327 -7.50 23.09 -1.63
N ALA A 328 -6.47 23.03 -0.79
CA ALA A 328 -6.51 23.62 0.55
C ALA A 328 -6.76 25.15 0.52
N GLY A 329 -6.22 25.85 -0.48
CA GLY A 329 -6.48 27.28 -0.72
C GLY A 329 -7.95 27.56 -0.96
N VAL A 330 -8.60 26.79 -1.84
CA VAL A 330 -10.03 26.91 -2.13
C VAL A 330 -10.88 26.54 -0.91
N LEU A 331 -10.56 25.44 -0.21
CA LEU A 331 -11.27 24.99 1.00
C LEU A 331 -11.12 25.94 2.20
N ASN A 332 -10.05 26.75 2.24
CA ASN A 332 -9.89 27.80 3.26
C ASN A 332 -10.66 29.10 2.90
N GLY A 333 -11.15 29.21 1.67
CA GLY A 333 -11.90 30.35 1.14
C GLY A 333 -13.39 30.32 1.50
N ASP A 334 -14.22 30.45 0.47
CA ASP A 334 -15.68 30.44 0.55
C ASP A 334 -16.24 29.00 0.65
N PRO A 335 -17.20 28.70 1.56
CA PRO A 335 -17.77 27.37 1.72
C PRO A 335 -18.43 26.78 0.47
N GLU A 336 -19.21 27.56 -0.27
CA GLU A 336 -19.93 27.08 -1.47
C GLU A 336 -18.92 26.67 -2.56
N THR A 337 -17.96 27.54 -2.82
CA THR A 337 -16.85 27.29 -3.76
C THR A 337 -16.01 26.08 -3.34
N GLY A 338 -15.72 25.95 -2.04
CA GLY A 338 -14.98 24.83 -1.47
C GLY A 338 -15.70 23.48 -1.62
N LEU A 339 -17.02 23.45 -1.40
CA LEU A 339 -17.85 22.27 -1.57
C LEU A 339 -17.92 21.82 -3.04
N VAL A 340 -18.16 22.75 -3.96
CA VAL A 340 -18.18 22.47 -5.41
C VAL A 340 -16.83 21.88 -5.85
N ALA A 341 -15.71 22.55 -5.54
CA ALA A 341 -14.37 22.08 -5.90
C ALA A 341 -14.01 20.72 -5.28
N LEU A 342 -14.53 20.39 -4.11
CA LEU A 342 -14.34 19.08 -3.48
C LEU A 342 -15.14 17.97 -4.18
N VAL A 343 -16.39 18.24 -4.57
CA VAL A 343 -17.23 17.30 -5.32
C VAL A 343 -16.71 17.07 -6.73
N GLU A 344 -16.25 18.12 -7.43
CA GLU A 344 -15.61 18.00 -8.76
C GLU A 344 -14.40 17.06 -8.74
N ARG A 345 -13.67 17.00 -7.61
CA ARG A 345 -12.52 16.09 -7.41
C ARG A 345 -12.91 14.68 -6.94
N ASP A 346 -14.13 14.47 -6.43
CA ASP A 346 -14.70 13.13 -6.27
C ASP A 346 -15.19 12.60 -7.63
N GLY A 347 -16.04 13.37 -8.30
CA GLY A 347 -16.49 13.17 -9.69
C GLY A 347 -17.22 11.85 -9.99
N ARG A 348 -17.48 11.01 -8.98
CA ARG A 348 -17.96 9.64 -9.13
C ARG A 348 -19.10 9.28 -8.18
N THR A 349 -18.92 9.53 -6.88
CA THR A 349 -19.95 9.24 -5.87
C THR A 349 -20.95 10.39 -5.80
N LEU A 350 -20.43 11.61 -5.87
CA LEU A 350 -21.16 12.86 -5.98
C LEU A 350 -20.71 13.60 -7.24
N THR A 351 -21.64 14.31 -7.87
CA THR A 351 -21.40 15.15 -9.06
C THR A 351 -22.03 16.52 -8.86
N THR A 352 -21.59 17.51 -9.64
CA THR A 352 -22.17 18.85 -9.68
C THR A 352 -23.09 18.99 -10.91
N ASP A 353 -24.24 19.64 -10.71
CA ASP A 353 -25.16 20.09 -11.76
C ASP A 353 -25.36 21.61 -11.59
N GLY A 354 -24.50 22.36 -12.27
CA GLY A 354 -24.24 23.76 -11.94
C GLY A 354 -23.74 23.87 -10.49
N ARG A 355 -24.57 24.46 -9.63
CA ARG A 355 -24.31 24.63 -8.18
C ARG A 355 -24.79 23.46 -7.33
N LEU A 356 -25.76 22.66 -7.79
CA LEU A 356 -26.36 21.61 -6.98
C LEU A 356 -25.47 20.36 -6.97
N ILE A 357 -25.28 19.77 -5.78
CA ILE A 357 -24.60 18.49 -5.63
C ILE A 357 -25.65 17.37 -5.76
N ARG A 358 -25.35 16.36 -6.60
CA ARG A 358 -26.26 15.26 -6.95
C ARG A 358 -25.59 13.89 -6.80
N PRO A 359 -26.37 12.79 -6.74
CA PRO A 359 -25.87 11.43 -6.90
C PRO A 359 -25.04 11.24 -8.18
N GLY A 360 -23.81 10.77 -8.03
CA GLY A 360 -22.97 10.31 -9.14
C GLY A 360 -23.22 8.83 -9.51
N PRO A 361 -22.55 8.31 -10.56
CA PRO A 361 -22.72 6.94 -11.05
C PRO A 361 -22.47 5.83 -10.03
N VAL A 362 -21.65 6.06 -8.99
CA VAL A 362 -21.38 5.08 -7.92
C VAL A 362 -21.98 5.45 -6.55
N PHE A 363 -22.95 6.37 -6.53
CA PHE A 363 -23.70 6.74 -5.32
C PHE A 363 -24.39 5.52 -4.70
N ARG A 364 -24.33 5.39 -3.37
CA ARG A 364 -25.00 4.32 -2.63
C ARG A 364 -25.98 4.82 -1.57
N GLY A 365 -25.89 6.09 -1.19
CA GLY A 365 -26.74 6.72 -0.18
C GLY A 365 -26.42 6.33 1.27
N ASN A 366 -25.67 5.26 1.47
CA ASN A 366 -25.05 4.93 2.75
C ASN A 366 -23.68 5.61 2.82
N GLY A 367 -23.58 6.72 3.56
CA GLY A 367 -22.34 7.43 3.88
C GLY A 367 -21.32 6.60 4.68
N THR A 368 -21.67 5.37 5.05
CA THR A 368 -20.71 4.36 5.52
C THR A 368 -20.08 3.63 4.33
N GLY A 369 -18.84 3.97 4.00
CA GLY A 369 -18.02 3.10 3.17
C GLY A 369 -16.84 3.77 2.52
N HIS A 370 -15.76 3.91 3.28
CA HIS A 370 -14.41 3.91 2.74
C HIS A 370 -14.18 2.61 1.94
N GLY A 371 -14.43 2.67 0.63
CA GLY A 371 -14.06 1.68 -0.38
C GLY A 371 -14.38 0.22 -0.08
N GLU A 372 -15.63 -0.21 -0.30
CA GLU A 372 -15.83 -1.62 -0.66
C GLU A 372 -15.18 -1.89 -2.02
N MET A 373 -14.02 -2.55 -2.02
CA MET A 373 -13.40 -3.10 -3.23
C MET A 373 -14.24 -4.26 -3.79
N SER A 374 -15.33 -3.91 -4.48
CA SER A 374 -16.12 -4.87 -5.22
C SER A 374 -15.36 -5.37 -6.45
N GLN A 375 -15.62 -6.62 -6.81
CA GLN A 375 -14.72 -7.46 -7.60
C GLN A 375 -15.08 -7.43 -9.09
N SER A 376 -14.16 -6.95 -9.93
CA SER A 376 -14.18 -7.17 -11.37
C SER A 376 -12.78 -6.99 -11.98
N GLU A 377 -12.50 -7.78 -13.00
CA GLU A 377 -11.15 -8.11 -13.47
C GLU A 377 -10.88 -7.52 -14.86
N GLU A 378 -9.85 -6.67 -14.99
CA GLU A 378 -9.11 -6.48 -16.25
C GLU A 378 -7.62 -6.22 -15.95
N PRO A 379 -6.69 -6.80 -16.73
CA PRO A 379 -5.25 -6.63 -16.54
C PRO A 379 -4.70 -5.42 -17.33
N GLY A 380 -5.09 -4.21 -16.92
CA GLY A 380 -4.41 -2.96 -17.30
C GLY A 380 -3.37 -2.54 -16.25
N GLU A 381 -2.40 -1.69 -16.62
CA GLU A 381 -1.49 -1.04 -15.66
C GLU A 381 -2.28 -0.08 -14.75
N VAL A 382 -2.87 -0.62 -13.69
CA VAL A 382 -3.40 0.18 -12.58
C VAL A 382 -2.24 0.90 -11.93
N VAL A 383 -2.15 2.20 -12.20
CA VAL A 383 -1.41 3.16 -11.37
C VAL A 383 -1.90 2.93 -9.95
N ALA A 384 -1.01 2.44 -9.09
CA ALA A 384 -1.35 2.13 -7.71
C ALA A 384 -1.66 3.43 -6.97
N GLU A 385 -2.95 3.77 -6.85
CA GLU A 385 -3.39 4.51 -5.68
C GLU A 385 -3.09 3.60 -4.47
N GLU A 386 -2.19 4.07 -3.61
CA GLU A 386 -1.80 3.38 -2.38
C GLU A 386 -2.98 3.39 -1.40
N GLY A 387 -3.95 2.50 -1.63
CA GLY A 387 -5.05 2.26 -0.71
C GLY A 387 -4.57 1.45 0.48
N ASP A 388 -4.47 2.08 1.65
CA ASP A 388 -4.23 1.40 2.92
C ASP A 388 -5.27 0.30 3.16
N SER A 389 -4.86 -0.97 3.03
CA SER A 389 -5.65 -2.13 3.49
C SER A 389 -4.83 -3.42 3.53
N VAL A 390 -3.67 -3.39 4.19
CA VAL A 390 -3.28 -4.54 5.03
C VAL A 390 -3.59 -4.12 6.47
N PRO A 391 -4.43 -4.85 7.22
CA PRO A 391 -4.63 -4.57 8.63
C PRO A 391 -3.26 -4.60 9.33
N HIS A 392 -2.97 -3.56 10.10
CA HIS A 392 -1.72 -3.45 10.85
C HIS A 392 -1.98 -3.78 12.31
N ASN A 393 -1.09 -4.58 12.90
CA ASN A 393 -1.07 -4.82 14.33
C ASN A 393 -0.62 -3.56 15.08
N ALA A 394 -1.56 -2.64 15.31
CA ALA A 394 -1.31 -1.34 15.94
C ALA A 394 -1.03 -1.43 17.45
N ALA A 395 -1.16 -2.61 18.05
CA ALA A 395 -1.10 -2.83 19.50
C ALA A 395 0.29 -2.59 20.13
N GLU A 396 1.36 -2.49 19.32
CA GLU A 396 2.74 -2.30 19.79
C GLU A 396 3.39 -0.99 19.29
N LEU A 397 2.65 -0.13 18.59
CA LEU A 397 3.21 1.14 18.11
C LEU A 397 3.49 2.09 19.28
N PRO A 398 4.61 2.83 19.27
CA PRO A 398 4.81 3.92 20.22
C PRO A 398 3.77 5.03 19.99
N PRO A 399 3.53 5.92 20.98
CA PRO A 399 2.70 7.10 20.77
C PRO A 399 3.27 7.96 19.63
N LEU A 400 2.52 8.05 18.54
CA LEU A 400 2.89 8.76 17.31
C LEU A 400 1.98 9.97 17.12
N PRO A 401 2.44 11.04 16.45
CA PRO A 401 1.60 12.20 16.19
C PRO A 401 0.37 11.85 15.35
N ALA A 402 -0.77 12.42 15.71
CA ALA A 402 -2.04 12.17 15.02
C ALA A 402 -1.93 12.46 13.51
N HIS A 403 -2.48 11.56 12.70
CA HIS A 403 -2.47 11.58 11.23
C HIS A 403 -1.06 11.50 10.58
N ILE A 404 -0.01 11.10 11.30
CA ILE A 404 1.30 10.83 10.68
C ILE A 404 1.18 9.77 9.57
N SER A 405 2.06 9.82 8.57
CA SER A 405 2.06 8.83 7.48
C SER A 405 2.08 7.39 8.02
N PRO A 406 1.22 6.48 7.51
CA PRO A 406 1.20 5.08 7.93
C PRO A 406 2.52 4.36 7.63
N ARG A 407 3.37 4.92 6.74
CA ARG A 407 4.72 4.44 6.47
C ARG A 407 5.60 4.37 7.72
N ILE A 408 5.40 5.26 8.70
CA ILE A 408 6.14 5.23 9.97
C ILE A 408 5.82 3.96 10.77
N GLY A 409 4.53 3.57 10.84
CA GLY A 409 4.11 2.32 11.48
C GLY A 409 4.61 1.08 10.75
N ASN A 410 4.53 1.08 9.42
CA ASN A 410 5.10 0.01 8.60
C ASN A 410 6.60 -0.16 8.83
N PHE A 411 7.32 0.95 8.94
CA PHE A 411 8.74 0.93 9.18
C PHE A 411 9.12 0.48 10.60
N PHE A 412 8.31 0.81 11.61
CA PHE A 412 8.45 0.25 12.96
C PHE A 412 8.31 -1.28 12.96
N ASN A 413 7.30 -1.81 12.26
CA ASN A 413 7.11 -3.26 12.14
C ASN A 413 8.27 -3.92 11.39
N MET A 414 8.75 -3.31 10.30
CA MET A 414 9.94 -3.78 9.57
C MET A 414 11.19 -3.76 10.47
N ILE A 415 11.39 -2.73 11.29
CA ILE A 415 12.49 -2.67 12.27
C ILE A 415 12.40 -3.84 13.26
N ASN A 416 11.20 -4.21 13.71
CA ASN A 416 11.01 -5.30 14.66
C ASN A 416 11.19 -6.68 14.01
N ASP A 417 10.72 -6.87 12.77
CA ASP A 417 10.99 -8.07 11.98
C ASP A 417 12.51 -8.24 11.71
N LEU A 418 13.21 -7.17 11.34
CA LEU A 418 14.69 -7.15 11.20
C LEU A 418 15.45 -7.37 12.52
N LYS A 419 14.83 -7.10 13.68
CA LYS A 419 15.40 -7.43 15.00
C LYS A 419 15.18 -8.88 15.37
N SER A 420 14.11 -9.50 14.85
CA SER A 420 13.68 -10.85 15.25
C SER A 420 14.88 -11.80 15.24
N GLN A 421 15.08 -12.46 16.37
CA GLN A 421 15.96 -13.62 16.40
C GLN A 421 15.16 -14.72 15.73
N GLY A 422 15.74 -15.36 14.70
CA GLY A 422 15.17 -16.55 14.10
C GLY A 422 15.08 -17.65 15.15
N LYS A 423 13.96 -17.69 15.88
CA LYS A 423 13.57 -18.83 16.70
C LYS A 423 13.27 -19.95 15.72
N ASN A 424 14.29 -20.75 15.42
CA ASN A 424 14.14 -22.00 14.70
C ASN A 424 13.01 -22.78 15.38
N ALA A 425 11.90 -22.98 14.67
CA ALA A 425 10.74 -23.69 15.15
C ALA A 425 11.04 -25.20 15.18
N HIS A 426 11.88 -25.61 16.13
CA HIS A 426 12.18 -26.99 16.49
C HIS A 426 11.88 -27.15 17.98
N GLY A 427 10.61 -27.40 18.26
CA GLY A 427 10.05 -27.86 19.53
C GLY A 427 8.96 -28.87 19.22
#